data_AF-A0AAD9I923-F1
#
_entry.id   AF-A0AAD9I923-F1
#
_cell.length_a   1.000
_cell.length_b   1.000
_cell.length_c   1.000
_cell.angle_alpha   90.00
_cell.angle_beta   90.00
_cell.angle_gamma   90.00
#
_symmetry.space_group_name_H-M   'P 1'
#
loop_
_entity.id
_entity.type
_entity.pdbx_description
1 polymer ?
#
loop_
_entity_poly.entity_id
_entity_poly.type
_entity_poly.pdbx_seq_one_letter_code
_entity_poly.pdbx_strand_id
1 'polypeptide(L)'
;MERLLRTEEGAAQAVPVRVRVFVTDEEGKKESESAAVTRTTTGRPDVAAVVREFVDGVVRGPTSVFGSGPPGMMCDLREAVARCNDGASVWKGEERFDVRLTCDDRLE
;
A
#
# COMPACT_ATOMS: atom_id res chain seq x y z
N MET A 1 1.55 -48.76 15.44
CA MET A 1 1.66 -47.35 15.85
C MET A 1 3.01 -46.86 15.38
N GLU A 2 3.08 -45.97 14.38
CA GLU A 2 3.94 -44.76 14.39
C GLU A 2 3.98 -44.06 13.02
N ARG A 3 3.64 -42.77 13.09
CA ARG A 3 4.07 -41.60 12.31
C ARG A 3 4.11 -41.68 10.78
N LEU A 4 3.22 -40.91 10.16
CA LEU A 4 3.60 -40.00 9.08
C LEU A 4 2.80 -38.71 9.17
N LEU A 5 3.15 -37.85 10.14
CA LEU A 5 2.76 -36.44 10.09
C LEU A 5 3.63 -35.79 9.01
N ARG A 6 3.06 -35.58 7.82
CA ARG A 6 3.62 -34.66 6.83
C ARG A 6 3.51 -33.27 7.40
N THR A 7 4.62 -32.76 7.92
CA THR A 7 4.77 -31.33 8.19
C THR A 7 4.89 -30.67 6.82
N GLU A 8 3.82 -30.03 6.36
CA GLU A 8 3.88 -29.15 5.21
C GLU A 8 4.64 -27.89 5.64
N GLU A 9 5.97 -27.92 5.50
CA GLU A 9 6.79 -26.72 5.53
C GLU A 9 6.34 -25.84 4.35
N GLY A 10 5.44 -24.90 4.64
CA GLY A 10 5.02 -23.86 3.72
C GLY A 10 6.25 -23.05 3.32
N ALA A 11 6.73 -23.28 2.09
CA ALA A 11 7.76 -22.46 1.48
C ALA A 11 7.23 -21.01 1.42
N ALA A 12 7.82 -20.14 2.25
CA ALA A 12 7.55 -18.70 2.19
C ALA A 12 8.04 -18.19 0.82
N GLN A 13 7.12 -18.07 -0.13
CA GLN A 13 7.42 -17.54 -1.45
C GLN A 13 7.77 -16.05 -1.29
N ALA A 14 8.97 -15.67 -1.72
CA ALA A 14 9.40 -14.27 -1.70
C ALA A 14 8.51 -13.44 -2.64
N VAL A 15 7.63 -12.63 -2.07
CA VAL A 15 6.78 -11.71 -2.82
C VAL A 15 7.59 -10.45 -3.10
N PRO A 16 7.72 -10.01 -4.37
CA PRO A 16 8.45 -8.79 -4.70
C PRO A 16 7.76 -7.58 -4.07
N VAL A 17 8.51 -6.80 -3.29
CA VAL A 17 8.02 -5.58 -2.63
C VAL A 17 8.45 -4.35 -3.45
N ARG A 18 7.50 -3.45 -3.71
CA ARG A 18 7.78 -2.14 -4.31
C ARG A 18 7.90 -1.11 -3.21
N VAL A 19 9.05 -0.44 -3.13
CA VAL A 19 9.29 0.64 -2.16
C VAL A 19 9.39 1.98 -2.90
N ARG A 20 8.72 3.01 -2.40
CA ARG A 20 8.83 4.39 -2.89
C ARG A 20 9.22 5.29 -1.74
N VAL A 21 10.21 6.16 -1.98
CA VAL A 21 10.71 7.09 -0.99
C VAL A 21 10.44 8.50 -1.47
N PHE A 22 9.80 9.30 -0.60
CA PHE A 22 9.53 10.70 -0.85
C PHE A 22 10.35 11.53 0.13
N VAL A 23 11.19 12.42 -0.40
CA VAL A 23 12.06 13.31 0.36
C VAL A 23 11.36 14.66 0.47
N THR A 24 10.90 15.03 1.67
CA THR A 24 9.96 16.14 1.88
C THR A 24 10.61 17.50 2.16
N ASP A 25 11.93 17.59 2.26
CA ASP A 25 12.67 18.85 2.38
C ASP A 25 12.84 19.54 1.01
N GLU A 26 12.96 20.87 1.03
CA GLU A 26 13.01 21.73 -0.15
C GLU A 26 14.40 21.82 -0.82
N GLU A 27 15.25 20.80 -0.71
CA GLU A 27 16.53 20.74 -1.42
C GLU A 27 16.55 19.66 -2.51
N GLY A 28 16.25 20.11 -3.74
CA GLY A 28 17.01 19.72 -4.93
C GLY A 28 16.99 18.26 -5.36
N LYS A 29 15.98 17.90 -6.15
CA LYS A 29 15.97 16.96 -7.30
C LYS A 29 17.23 16.10 -7.50
N LYS A 30 17.21 14.83 -7.05
CA LYS A 30 17.96 13.72 -7.66
C LYS A 30 17.16 12.41 -7.58
N GLU A 31 16.68 11.95 -8.73
CA GLU A 31 16.31 10.55 -8.92
C GLU A 31 17.61 9.73 -8.87
N SER A 32 17.76 8.89 -7.84
CA SER A 32 18.83 7.90 -7.75
C SER A 32 18.20 6.52 -7.81
N GLU A 33 18.52 5.79 -8.88
CA GLU A 33 18.08 4.43 -9.11
C GLU A 33 19.08 3.46 -8.45
N SER A 34 18.61 2.64 -7.52
CA SER A 34 19.41 1.58 -6.86
C SER A 34 18.67 0.24 -6.91
N ALA A 35 19.46 -0.85 -6.93
CA ALA A 35 19.16 -2.17 -7.48
C ALA A 35 18.07 -3.02 -6.77
N ALA A 36 17.38 -2.46 -5.77
CA ALA A 36 16.05 -2.91 -5.36
C ALA A 36 15.12 -1.73 -5.65
N VAL A 37 14.47 -1.72 -6.81
CA VAL A 37 13.83 -0.56 -7.47
C VAL A 37 13.12 0.34 -6.47
N THR A 38 13.86 1.30 -5.92
CA THR A 38 13.41 2.28 -4.95
C THR A 38 13.36 3.58 -5.72
N ARG A 39 12.16 4.03 -6.08
CA ARG A 39 11.98 5.33 -6.75
C ARG A 39 11.99 6.41 -5.67
N THR A 40 13.01 7.27 -5.72
CA THR A 40 13.15 8.42 -4.83
C THR A 40 12.69 9.67 -5.56
N THR A 41 11.69 10.36 -5.02
CA THR A 41 11.20 11.65 -5.57
C THR A 41 11.23 12.72 -4.49
N THR A 42 11.52 13.96 -4.88
CA THR A 42 11.56 15.12 -3.99
C THR A 42 10.21 15.81 -3.93
N GLY A 43 9.82 16.31 -2.76
CA GLY A 43 8.54 16.96 -2.50
C GLY A 43 7.55 16.06 -1.77
N ARG A 44 6.47 16.68 -1.28
CA ARG A 44 5.39 15.95 -0.60
C ARG A 44 4.61 15.12 -1.63
N PRO A 45 4.38 13.82 -1.40
CA PRO A 45 3.63 12.99 -2.33
C PRO A 45 2.18 13.46 -2.43
N ASP A 46 1.62 13.37 -3.64
CA ASP A 46 0.17 13.30 -3.80
C ASP A 46 -0.30 11.92 -3.33
N VAL A 47 -0.77 11.88 -2.08
CA VAL A 47 -1.25 10.67 -1.42
C VAL A 47 -2.38 10.03 -2.22
N ALA A 48 -3.27 10.82 -2.81
CA ALA A 48 -4.40 10.30 -3.58
C ALA A 48 -3.95 9.61 -4.87
N ALA A 49 -2.97 10.18 -5.57
CA ALA A 49 -2.37 9.55 -6.74
C ALA A 49 -1.67 8.23 -6.38
N VAL A 50 -0.93 8.20 -5.25
CA VAL A 50 -0.22 7.00 -4.80
C VAL A 50 -1.19 5.87 -4.43
N VAL A 51 -2.24 6.17 -3.68
CA VAL A 51 -3.27 5.17 -3.30
C VAL A 51 -4.00 4.65 -4.53
N ARG A 52 -4.36 5.52 -5.48
CA ARG A 52 -5.04 5.12 -6.71
C ARG A 52 -4.16 4.19 -7.55
N GLU A 53 -2.90 4.55 -7.76
CA GLU A 53 -1.97 3.70 -8.52
C GLU A 53 -1.74 2.34 -7.84
N PHE A 54 -1.76 2.31 -6.49
CA PHE A 54 -1.69 1.07 -5.76
C PHE A 54 -2.92 0.18 -6.02
N VAL A 55 -4.13 0.73 -5.87
CA VAL A 55 -5.39 0.00 -6.13
C VAL A 55 -5.49 -0.48 -7.58
N ASP A 56 -5.10 0.36 -8.54
CA ASP A 56 -5.09 0.01 -9.97
C ASP A 56 -4.12 -1.15 -10.28
N GLY A 57 -3.05 -1.27 -9.50
CA GLY A 57 -2.08 -2.37 -9.60
C GLY A 57 -2.53 -3.68 -8.95
N VAL A 58 -3.60 -3.69 -8.15
CA VAL A 58 -4.12 -4.90 -7.51
C VAL A 58 -5.01 -5.66 -8.51
N VAL A 59 -4.54 -6.85 -8.91
CA VAL A 59 -5.26 -7.70 -9.89
C VAL A 59 -6.34 -8.55 -9.22
N ARG A 60 -6.13 -9.00 -7.96
CA ARG A 60 -7.05 -9.88 -7.24
C ARG A 60 -7.05 -9.59 -5.75
N GLY A 61 -8.22 -9.68 -5.12
CA GLY A 61 -8.41 -9.53 -3.69
C GLY A 61 -8.58 -8.08 -3.21
N PRO A 62 -8.95 -7.92 -1.93
CA PRO A 62 -9.16 -6.61 -1.30
C PRO A 62 -7.85 -5.86 -1.05
N THR A 63 -7.95 -4.54 -0.95
CA THR A 63 -6.80 -3.66 -0.75
C THR A 63 -6.78 -3.11 0.67
N SER A 64 -5.71 -3.37 1.42
CA SER A 64 -5.51 -2.77 2.75
C SER A 64 -4.42 -1.71 2.71
N VAL A 65 -4.76 -0.49 3.12
CA VAL A 65 -3.85 0.64 3.25
C VAL A 65 -3.56 0.86 4.73
N PHE A 66 -2.27 0.88 5.08
CA PHE A 66 -1.82 1.19 6.42
C PHE A 66 -1.18 2.58 6.43
N GLY A 67 -1.57 3.42 7.38
CA GLY A 67 -1.10 4.79 7.50
C GLY A 67 -0.60 5.11 8.89
N SER A 68 0.56 5.78 8.94
CA SER A 68 1.10 6.42 10.14
C SER A 68 1.77 7.72 9.72
N GLY A 69 1.50 8.81 10.43
CA GLY A 69 2.01 10.12 10.05
C GLY A 69 1.24 11.28 10.66
N PRO A 70 1.57 12.52 10.27
CA PRO A 70 0.91 13.71 10.79
C PRO A 70 -0.58 13.76 10.39
N PRO A 71 -1.45 14.41 11.17
CA PRO A 71 -2.89 14.44 10.93
C PRO A 71 -3.29 14.85 9.51
N GLY A 72 -2.59 15.83 8.92
CA GLY A 72 -2.86 16.26 7.54
C GLY A 72 -2.67 15.13 6.52
N MET A 73 -1.61 14.33 6.65
CA MET A 73 -1.39 13.17 5.77
C MET A 73 -2.46 12.08 5.98
N MET A 74 -2.90 11.88 7.21
CA MET A 74 -3.96 10.91 7.52
C MET A 74 -5.33 11.36 6.98
N CYS A 75 -5.61 12.67 6.97
CA CYS A 75 -6.80 13.23 6.30
C CYS A 75 -6.76 12.96 4.79
N ASP A 76 -5.62 13.23 4.13
CA ASP A 76 -5.44 12.97 2.70
C ASP A 76 -5.60 11.46 2.39
N LEU A 77 -5.07 10.58 3.24
CA LEU A 77 -5.24 9.13 3.13
C LEU A 77 -6.70 8.70 3.26
N ARG A 78 -7.43 9.24 4.25
CA ARG A 78 -8.86 8.93 4.44
C ARG A 78 -9.69 9.34 3.23
N GLU A 79 -9.45 10.53 2.71
CA GLU A 79 -10.14 11.02 1.50
C GLU A 79 -9.80 10.17 0.28
N ALA A 80 -8.52 9.85 0.07
CA ALA A 80 -8.08 9.01 -1.03
C ALA A 80 -8.70 7.61 -1.01
N VAL A 81 -8.69 6.95 0.17
CA VAL A 81 -9.28 5.62 0.34
C VAL A 81 -10.79 5.65 0.13
N ALA A 82 -11.49 6.65 0.68
CA ALA A 82 -12.93 6.80 0.48
C ALA A 82 -13.30 6.96 -1.00
N ARG A 83 -12.48 7.67 -1.79
CA ARG A 83 -12.69 7.82 -3.24
C ARG A 83 -12.40 6.55 -4.05
N CYS A 84 -11.53 5.68 -3.55
CA CYS A 84 -11.17 4.42 -4.24
C CYS A 84 -12.07 3.25 -3.80
N ASN A 85 -12.74 3.36 -2.66
CA ASN A 85 -13.69 2.34 -2.19
C ASN A 85 -15.00 2.46 -2.97
N ASP A 86 -15.37 1.40 -3.71
CA ASP A 86 -16.62 1.34 -4.47
C ASP A 86 -17.30 -0.01 -4.29
N GLY A 87 -18.27 -0.04 -3.37
CA GLY A 87 -19.07 -1.23 -3.08
C GLY A 87 -19.87 -1.76 -4.27
N ALA A 88 -20.24 -0.91 -5.24
CA ALA A 88 -20.98 -1.36 -6.42
C ALA A 88 -20.08 -2.18 -7.36
N SER A 89 -18.80 -1.81 -7.47
CA SER A 89 -17.80 -2.56 -8.23
C SER A 89 -17.37 -3.83 -7.49
N VAL A 90 -17.26 -3.78 -6.16
CA VAL A 90 -17.02 -4.98 -5.33
C VAL A 90 -18.14 -6.02 -5.52
N TRP A 91 -19.41 -5.59 -5.55
CA TRP A 91 -20.55 -6.49 -5.77
C TRP A 91 -20.53 -7.18 -7.14
N LYS A 92 -19.86 -6.57 -8.13
CA LYS A 92 -19.65 -7.15 -9.48
C LYS A 92 -18.45 -8.11 -9.54
N GLY A 93 -17.76 -8.32 -8.42
CA GLY A 93 -16.60 -9.20 -8.32
C GLY A 93 -15.26 -8.49 -8.48
N GLU A 94 -15.23 -7.15 -8.60
CA GLU A 94 -13.98 -6.39 -8.60
C GLU A 94 -13.52 -6.10 -7.17
N GLU A 95 -13.00 -7.13 -6.50
CA GLU A 95 -12.58 -7.09 -5.09
C GLU A 95 -11.53 -6.02 -4.78
N ARG A 96 -10.75 -5.57 -5.78
CA ARG A 96 -9.72 -4.51 -5.61
C ARG A 96 -10.28 -3.19 -5.08
N PHE A 97 -11.57 -2.92 -5.34
CA PHE A 97 -12.27 -1.72 -4.86
C PHE A 97 -12.80 -1.87 -3.42
N ASP A 98 -12.61 -3.03 -2.78
CA ASP A 98 -12.75 -3.15 -1.33
C ASP A 98 -11.46 -2.63 -0.68
N VAL A 99 -11.40 -1.29 -0.55
CA VAL A 99 -10.24 -0.59 0.01
C VAL A 99 -10.51 -0.25 1.47
N ARG A 100 -9.66 -0.74 2.37
CA ARG A 100 -9.71 -0.46 3.81
C ARG A 100 -8.52 0.38 4.24
N LEU A 101 -8.76 1.37 5.09
CA LEU A 101 -7.70 2.10 5.78
C LEU A 101 -7.59 1.63 7.24
N THR A 102 -6.39 1.25 7.64
CA THR A 102 -6.01 1.02 9.04
C THR A 102 -5.00 2.08 9.45
N CYS A 103 -5.34 2.83 10.50
CA CYS A 103 -4.45 3.83 11.08
C CYS A 103 -3.68 3.18 12.24
N ASP A 104 -2.40 3.50 12.38
CA ASP A 104 -1.63 3.15 13.58
C ASP A 104 -2.02 4.13 14.70
N ASP A 105 -2.63 3.64 15.78
CA ASP A 105 -3.23 4.42 16.89
C ASP A 105 -2.19 5.09 17.81
N ARG A 106 -1.14 5.71 17.24
CA ARG A 106 -0.16 6.51 17.99
C ARG A 106 -0.63 7.93 18.33
N LEU A 107 -1.88 8.26 18.01
CA LEU A 107 -2.48 9.58 18.23
C LEU A 107 -3.87 9.41 18.86
N GLU A 108 -3.92 8.86 20.07
CA GLU A 108 -5.03 9.07 21.01
C GLU A 108 -4.60 10.03 22.12
#